data_AF-A0A1I1KEZ7-F1
#
_entry.id   AF-A0A1I1KEZ7-F1
#
_cell.length_a   1.000
_cell.length_b   1.000
_cell.length_c   1.000
_cell.angle_alpha   90.00
_cell.angle_beta   90.00
_cell.angle_gamma   90.00
#
_symmetry.space_group_name_H-M   'P 1'
#
loop_
_entity.id
_entity.type
_entity.pdbx_description
1 polymer ?
#
loop_
_entity_poly.entity_id
_entity_poly.type
_entity_poly.pdbx_seq_one_letter_code
_entity_poly.pdbx_strand_id
1 'polypeptide(L)'
;MNRKMMFIIGFLLMTITTQSQAQRIDSAAVYILNRTTESLQYIKSRSFKSVMTYDIFNESLGLVKHSVNEKVSIKFPDKIKITSTGDKGNRMELITIIMEEPIT
;
A
#
# COMPACT_ATOMS: atom_id res chain seq x y z
N MET A 1 -22.15 -2.14 -50.59
CA MET A 1 -21.58 -2.96 -49.50
C MET A 1 -22.69 -3.28 -48.51
N ASN A 2 -22.98 -4.56 -48.24
CA ASN A 2 -24.11 -4.95 -47.39
C ASN A 2 -23.90 -4.45 -45.95
N ARG A 3 -24.86 -3.74 -45.36
CA ARG A 3 -24.78 -3.23 -43.97
C ARG A 3 -24.44 -4.32 -42.94
N LYS A 4 -24.88 -5.55 -43.20
CA LYS A 4 -24.57 -6.74 -42.39
C LYS A 4 -23.07 -7.05 -42.35
N MET A 5 -22.34 -6.83 -43.45
CA MET A 5 -20.88 -7.05 -43.51
C MET A 5 -20.11 -6.00 -42.72
N MET A 6 -20.55 -4.74 -42.73
CA MET A 6 -19.90 -3.69 -41.92
C MET A 6 -20.04 -3.95 -40.43
N PHE A 7 -21.19 -4.46 -39.99
CA PHE A 7 -21.42 -4.83 -38.59
C PHE A 7 -20.48 -5.95 -38.13
N ILE A 8 -20.30 -6.98 -38.96
CA ILE A 8 -19.44 -8.12 -38.64
C ILE A 8 -17.97 -7.69 -38.54
N ILE A 9 -17.51 -6.83 -39.46
CA ILE A 9 -16.14 -6.31 -39.44
C ILE A 9 -15.90 -5.41 -38.21
N GLY A 10 -16.86 -4.54 -37.87
CA GLY A 10 -16.78 -3.72 -36.66
C GLY A 10 -16.76 -4.54 -35.37
N PHE A 11 -17.57 -5.61 -35.31
CA PHE A 11 -17.59 -6.52 -34.18
C PHE A 11 -16.27 -7.30 -34.03
N LEU A 12 -15.70 -7.76 -35.15
CA LEU A 12 -14.41 -8.45 -35.17
C LEU A 12 -13.26 -7.55 -34.71
N LEU A 13 -13.26 -6.27 -35.09
CA LEU A 13 -12.25 -5.32 -34.64
C LEU A 13 -12.35 -5.04 -33.14
N MET A 14 -13.56 -5.00 -32.58
CA MET A 14 -13.76 -4.81 -31.14
C MET A 14 -13.19 -5.97 -30.32
N THR A 15 -13.40 -7.22 -30.74
CA THR A 15 -12.90 -8.39 -30.00
C THR A 15 -11.37 -8.51 -30.02
N ILE A 16 -10.72 -8.05 -31.09
CA ILE A 16 -9.26 -8.01 -31.18
C ILE A 16 -8.68 -6.96 -30.21
N THR A 17 -9.34 -5.79 -30.09
CA THR A 17 -8.87 -4.73 -29.19
C THR A 17 -9.03 -5.06 -27.70
N THR A 18 -10.05 -5.84 -27.31
CA THR A 18 -10.26 -6.21 -25.90
C THR A 18 -9.29 -7.27 -25.41
N GLN A 19 -8.75 -8.12 -26.28
CA GLN A 19 -7.72 -9.13 -25.91
C GLN A 19 -6.29 -8.55 -25.79
N SER A 20 -6.05 -7.34 -26.32
CA SER A 20 -4.74 -6.69 -26.30
C SER A 20 -4.34 -6.14 -24.92
N GLN A 21 -5.26 -6.05 -23.96
CA GLN A 21 -4.98 -5.56 -22.61
C GLN A 21 -5.10 -6.68 -21.57
N ALA A 22 -4.50 -7.84 -21.85
CA ALA A 22 -4.24 -8.82 -20.79
C ALA A 22 -3.29 -8.17 -19.77
N GLN A 23 -3.88 -7.65 -18.69
CA GLN A 23 -3.16 -7.13 -17.54
C GLN A 23 -2.27 -8.26 -17.03
N ARG A 24 -0.97 -8.19 -17.34
CA ARG A 24 0.02 -9.19 -16.91
C ARG A 24 0.21 -9.03 -15.41
N ILE A 25 -0.68 -9.66 -14.66
CA ILE A 25 -0.56 -9.80 -13.22
C ILE A 25 0.65 -10.70 -12.99
N ASP A 26 1.70 -10.13 -12.42
CA ASP A 26 2.86 -10.90 -11.99
C ASP A 26 2.41 -11.82 -10.84
N SER A 27 2.36 -13.12 -11.13
CA SER A 27 1.94 -14.14 -10.17
C SER A 27 2.87 -14.19 -8.95
N ALA A 28 4.14 -13.80 -9.09
CA ALA A 28 5.06 -13.69 -7.98
C ALA A 28 4.69 -12.52 -7.06
N ALA A 29 4.31 -11.38 -7.62
CA ALA A 29 3.85 -10.22 -6.84
C ALA A 29 2.56 -10.53 -6.06
N VAL A 30 1.61 -11.23 -6.69
CA VAL A 30 0.37 -11.68 -6.03
C VAL A 30 0.67 -12.68 -4.91
N TYR A 31 1.58 -13.63 -5.14
CA TYR A 31 1.99 -14.57 -4.12
C TYR A 31 2.64 -13.87 -2.92
N ILE A 32 3.54 -12.91 -3.15
CA ILE A 32 4.19 -12.13 -2.09
C ILE A 32 3.15 -11.33 -1.31
N LEU A 33 2.20 -10.69 -1.98
CA LEU A 33 1.13 -9.94 -1.33
C LEU A 33 0.26 -10.85 -0.45
N ASN A 34 -0.16 -12.00 -0.99
CA ASN A 34 -0.99 -12.95 -0.25
C ASN A 34 -0.26 -13.50 0.99
N ARG A 35 1.01 -13.90 0.82
CA ARG A 35 1.83 -14.42 1.90
C ARG A 35 2.10 -13.39 3.00
N THR A 36 2.33 -12.13 2.60
CA THR A 36 2.49 -11.01 3.53
C THR A 36 1.21 -10.77 4.31
N THR A 37 0.07 -10.80 3.63
CA THR A 37 -1.25 -10.57 4.23
C THR A 37 -1.60 -11.66 5.25
N GLU A 38 -1.41 -12.94 4.90
CA GLU A 38 -1.57 -14.06 5.85
C GLU A 38 -0.68 -13.89 7.08
N SER A 39 0.57 -13.45 6.90
CA SER A 39 1.50 -13.26 8.00
C SER A 39 1.07 -12.13 8.94
N LEU A 40 0.48 -11.05 8.40
CA LEU A 40 -0.05 -9.92 9.16
C LEU A 40 -1.30 -10.28 9.97
N GLN A 41 -2.15 -11.19 9.47
CA GLN A 41 -3.37 -11.64 10.18
C GLN A 41 -3.07 -12.28 11.55
N TYR A 42 -1.87 -12.86 11.74
CA TYR A 42 -1.46 -13.39 13.05
C TYR A 42 -1.13 -12.30 14.08
N ILE A 43 -0.98 -11.04 13.67
CA ILE A 43 -0.69 -9.91 14.56
C ILE A 43 -2.01 -9.33 15.10
N LYS A 44 -2.65 -10.04 16.04
CA LYS A 44 -3.96 -9.61 16.61
C LYS A 44 -3.91 -8.27 17.32
N SER A 45 -3.05 -8.16 18.34
CA SER A 45 -2.85 -6.90 19.07
C SER A 45 -1.48 -6.86 19.70
N ARG A 46 -0.67 -5.85 19.35
CA ARG A 46 0.68 -5.71 19.90
C ARG A 46 1.07 -4.24 19.99
N SER A 47 1.84 -3.91 21.02
CA SER A 47 2.57 -2.66 21.09
C SER A 47 4.06 -2.93 20.94
N PHE A 48 4.73 -2.13 20.11
CA PHE A 48 6.17 -2.16 19.95
C PHE A 48 6.73 -0.74 19.90
N LYS A 49 8.02 -0.61 20.19
CA LYS A 49 8.78 0.63 20.04
C LYS A 49 9.53 0.56 18.71
N SER A 50 9.44 1.62 17.92
CA SER A 50 10.19 1.80 16.68
C SER A 50 11.13 3.00 16.84
N VAL A 51 12.32 2.92 16.27
CA VAL A 51 13.26 4.04 16.22
C VAL A 51 13.58 4.28 14.75
N MET A 52 13.12 5.40 14.23
CA MET A 52 13.42 5.83 12.87
C MET A 52 14.57 6.83 12.91
N THR A 53 15.64 6.52 12.19
CA THR A 53 16.79 7.41 12.03
C THR A 53 16.94 7.77 10.57
N TYR A 54 17.05 9.06 10.27
CA TYR A 54 17.17 9.56 8.90
C TYR A 54 18.04 10.81 8.87
N ASP A 55 18.72 11.01 7.73
CA ASP A 55 19.63 12.13 7.56
C ASP A 55 18.94 13.21 6.70
N ILE A 56 18.99 14.46 7.18
CA ILE A 56 18.51 15.63 6.44
C ILE A 56 19.71 16.49 6.10
N PHE A 57 19.84 16.85 4.82
CA PHE A 57 20.86 17.81 4.42
C PHE A 57 20.49 19.22 4.87
N ASN A 58 21.43 19.88 5.56
CA ASN A 58 21.37 21.26 6.00
C ASN A 58 22.52 22.04 5.36
N GLU A 59 22.22 23.16 4.71
CA GLU A 59 23.22 23.97 4.00
C GLU A 59 24.35 24.49 4.90
N SER A 60 24.07 24.72 6.19
CA SER A 60 25.04 25.24 7.16
C SER A 60 25.81 24.16 7.93
N LEU A 61 25.22 22.97 8.09
CA LEU A 61 25.74 21.91 8.98
C LEU A 61 26.04 20.60 8.24
N GLY A 62 25.77 20.51 6.93
CA GLY A 62 25.88 19.29 6.15
C GLY A 62 24.77 18.29 6.45
N LEU A 63 25.06 16.98 6.37
CA LEU A 63 24.09 15.93 6.70
C LEU A 63 23.87 15.86 8.22
N VAL A 64 22.67 16.23 8.66
CA VAL A 64 22.25 16.21 10.06
C VAL A 64 21.41 14.96 10.31
N LYS A 65 21.81 14.16 11.30
CA LYS A 65 21.05 12.97 11.71
C LYS A 65 19.86 13.38 12.57
N HIS A 66 18.70 12.85 12.24
CA HIS A 66 17.48 12.97 13.02
C HIS A 66 17.03 11.61 13.50
N SER A 67 16.45 11.58 14.71
CA SER A 67 15.84 10.38 15.26
C SER A 67 14.43 10.65 15.75
N VAL A 68 13.54 9.71 15.46
CA VAL A 68 12.15 9.71 15.92
C VAL A 68 11.90 8.38 16.61
N ASN A 69 11.56 8.46 17.90
CA ASN A 69 11.14 7.32 18.69
C ASN A 69 9.62 7.22 18.65
N GLU A 70 9.11 6.09 18.18
CA GLU A 70 7.68 5.86 18.05
C GLU A 70 7.23 4.72 18.96
N LYS A 71 6.10 4.91 19.62
CA LYS A 71 5.34 3.83 20.24
C LYS A 71 4.17 3.51 19.33
N VAL A 72 4.22 2.33 18.72
CA VAL A 72 3.16 1.82 17.85
C VAL A 72 2.32 0.83 18.64
N SER A 73 1.00 0.99 18.57
CA SER A 73 0.03 0.06 19.12
C SER A 73 -0.94 -0.34 18.01
N ILE A 74 -0.92 -1.61 17.65
CA ILE A 74 -1.76 -2.17 16.59
C ILE A 74 -2.82 -3.07 17.22
N LYS A 75 -4.05 -2.94 16.72
CA LYS A 75 -5.14 -3.91 16.84
C LYS A 75 -5.61 -4.20 15.40
N PHE A 76 -5.01 -5.21 14.78
CA PHE A 76 -5.28 -5.55 13.38
C PHE A 76 -6.68 -6.21 13.26
N PRO A 77 -7.40 -6.02 12.15
CA PRO A 77 -7.10 -5.13 11.01
C PRO A 77 -7.50 -3.67 11.24
N ASP A 78 -8.20 -3.37 12.33
CA ASP A 78 -9.04 -2.18 12.42
C ASP A 78 -8.32 -0.88 12.84
N LYS A 79 -7.29 -0.97 13.69
CA LYS A 79 -6.76 0.20 14.41
C LYS A 79 -5.25 0.16 14.55
N ILE A 80 -4.62 1.28 14.21
CA ILE A 80 -3.21 1.54 14.49
C ILE A 80 -3.10 2.89 15.21
N LYS A 81 -2.36 2.92 16.30
CA LYS A 81 -2.05 4.15 17.04
C LYS A 81 -0.56 4.35 17.08
N ILE A 82 -0.09 5.49 16.60
CA ILE A 82 1.33 5.84 16.58
C ILE A 82 1.51 7.07 17.48
N THR A 83 2.43 6.98 18.42
CA THR A 83 2.84 8.12 19.25
C THR A 83 4.30 8.37 19.00
N SER A 84 4.62 9.47 18.32
CA SER A 84 5.96 9.79 17.86
C SER A 84 6.56 10.91 18.73
N THR A 85 7.80 10.69 19.15
CA THR A 85 8.57 11.60 20.00
C THR A 85 9.96 11.74 19.40
N GLY A 86 10.32 12.94 18.96
CA GLY A 86 11.60 13.21 18.31
C GLY A 86 12.08 14.64 18.52
N ASP A 87 13.12 15.03 17.78
CA ASP A 87 13.81 16.33 17.94
C ASP A 87 12.89 17.56 17.83
N LYS A 88 11.72 17.42 17.21
CA LYS A 88 10.70 18.50 17.03
C LYS A 88 9.51 18.41 17.99
N GLY A 89 9.63 17.65 19.09
CA GLY A 89 8.58 17.51 20.11
C GLY A 89 7.66 16.30 19.93
N ASN A 90 6.62 16.22 20.76
CA ASN A 90 5.64 15.12 20.73
C ASN A 90 4.59 15.35 19.65
N ARG A 91 4.41 14.38 18.75
CA ARG A 91 3.29 14.33 17.80
C ARG A 91 2.54 13.02 17.99
N MET A 92 1.23 13.12 18.17
CA MET A 92 0.36 11.96 18.37
C MET A 92 -0.57 11.85 17.17
N GLU A 93 -0.50 10.73 16.45
CA GLU A 93 -1.30 10.50 15.25
C GLU A 93 -2.06 9.18 15.39
N LEU A 94 -3.39 9.26 15.33
CA LEU A 94 -4.27 8.10 15.37
C LEU A 94 -4.76 7.85 13.93
N ILE A 95 -4.26 6.79 13.32
CA ILE A 95 -4.66 6.40 11.96
C ILE A 95 -5.62 5.22 12.10
N THR A 96 -6.91 5.47 11.85
CA THR A 96 -7.90 4.39 11.71
C THR A 96 -7.88 3.92 10.27
N ILE A 97 -7.37 2.72 10.03
CA ILE A 97 -7.36 2.12 8.70
C ILE A 97 -8.61 1.25 8.61
N ILE A 98 -9.61 1.68 7.85
CA ILE A 98 -10.78 0.86 7.52
C ILE A 98 -10.36 0.01 6.32
N MET A 99 -9.99 -1.25 6.56
CA MET A 99 -9.78 -2.23 5.50
C MET A 99 -11.16 -2.77 5.11
N GLU A 100 -11.76 -2.27 4.02
CA GLU A 100 -12.95 -2.88 3.44
C GLU A 100 -12.58 -4.26 2.86
N GLU A 101 -13.30 -5.31 3.26
CA GLU A 101 -13.14 -6.63 2.66
C GLU A 101 -13.49 -6.56 1.16
N PRO A 102 -12.70 -7.19 0.27
CA PRO A 102 -13.10 -7.31 -1.12
C PRO A 102 -14.35 -8.19 -1.19
N ILE A 103 -15.42 -7.62 -1.73
CA ILE A 103 -16.69 -8.30 -2.00
C ILE A 103 -16.40 -9.57 -2.81
N THR A 104 -16.77 -10.72 -2.24
CA THR A 104 -16.64 -12.07 -2.82
C THR A 104 -17.31 -12.22 -4.17
#